data_AF-A0A356R1G5-F1
#
_entry.id   AF-A0A356R1G5-F1
#
_cell.length_a   1.000
_cell.length_b   1.000
_cell.length_c   1.000
_cell.angle_alpha   90.00
_cell.angle_beta   90.00
_cell.angle_gamma   90.00
#
_symmetry.space_group_name_H-M   'P 1'
#
loop_
_entity.id
_entity.type
_entity.pdbx_description
1 polymer ?
#
loop_
_entity_poly.entity_id
_entity_poly.type
_entity_poly.pdbx_seq_one_letter_code
_entity_poly.pdbx_strand_id
1 'polypeptide(L)'
;MTFFGRMMGLAILVSLVGVNMPGVVWSAEDPTSTRPNPRHPWPALLQQADTLGLPTGFLKHIDPKFVTVHFEDLRTYAAEYHPHDHTMILNLRLSFNEAGGALADLARMTHHDVALLYHELLHAYLDYLYATDHGQALTTEDQQVLEVANSKMACHYRFVRINPIRQLKGATELRFLSDQDTWEVMNETWAVFVGWVLWTKLELFQDHLATKSWTPALLDQWTQRLTDAVKSGELLGYYEPDDPEERQIARKRFIAPSNGLTPQDVELLLTTVLGEPPELVQASTAVFEQYQTDIEPAPSCE
;
A
#
# COMPACT_ATOMS: atom_id res chain seq x y z
N MET A 1 41.20 58.19 -49.92
CA MET A 1 42.47 58.48 -50.64
C MET A 1 43.53 57.53 -50.11
N THR A 2 44.30 56.94 -51.03
CA THR A 2 45.57 56.17 -50.88
C THR A 2 45.52 54.89 -50.03
N PHE A 3 45.47 53.70 -50.66
CA PHE A 3 46.59 52.89 -51.19
C PHE A 3 47.55 52.35 -50.12
N PHE A 4 47.58 51.03 -49.90
CA PHE A 4 48.67 50.17 -50.37
C PHE A 4 48.34 48.68 -50.15
N GLY A 5 48.53 47.87 -51.20
CA GLY A 5 48.50 46.41 -51.12
C GLY A 5 49.90 45.81 -50.95
N ARG A 6 49.93 44.53 -50.58
CA ARG A 6 50.97 43.52 -50.86
C ARG A 6 50.34 42.15 -50.62
N MET A 7 50.03 41.40 -51.67
CA MET A 7 50.85 40.35 -52.30
C MET A 7 51.26 39.18 -51.38
N MET A 8 50.60 38.06 -51.68
CA MET A 8 51.18 36.74 -52.02
C MET A 8 51.76 35.86 -50.90
N GLY A 9 51.13 34.69 -50.73
CA GLY A 9 51.60 33.58 -49.91
C GLY A 9 50.63 32.39 -50.04
N LEU A 10 50.61 31.77 -51.22
CA LEU A 10 49.88 30.55 -51.52
C LEU A 10 50.53 29.37 -50.77
N ALA A 11 49.80 28.73 -49.86
CA ALA A 11 50.13 27.40 -49.38
C ALA A 11 48.85 26.55 -49.40
N ILE A 12 48.79 25.69 -50.41
CA ILE A 12 47.77 24.66 -50.59
C ILE A 12 48.07 23.56 -49.57
N LEU A 13 47.13 23.27 -48.68
CA LEU A 13 47.11 22.04 -47.91
C LEU A 13 45.72 21.41 -48.08
N VAL A 14 45.71 20.37 -48.90
CA VAL A 14 44.61 19.46 -49.12
C VAL A 14 44.37 18.68 -47.83
N SER A 15 43.19 18.81 -47.23
CA SER A 15 42.69 17.84 -46.27
C SER A 15 41.19 17.60 -46.48
N LEU A 16 40.94 16.35 -46.82
CA LEU A 16 39.71 15.60 -46.99
C LEU A 16 38.51 15.96 -46.09
N VAL A 17 37.37 16.02 -46.77
CA VAL A 17 36.01 15.61 -46.40
C VAL A 17 35.84 14.94 -45.04
N GLY A 18 34.92 15.48 -44.23
CA GLY A 18 34.26 14.80 -43.12
C GLY A 18 32.93 15.46 -42.81
N VAL A 19 31.85 14.96 -43.41
CA VAL A 19 30.47 15.34 -43.13
C VAL A 19 30.12 14.81 -41.73
N ASN A 20 29.95 15.70 -40.74
CA ASN A 20 29.41 15.34 -39.44
C ASN A 20 27.87 15.36 -39.50
N MET A 21 27.27 14.18 -39.60
CA MET A 21 25.88 13.96 -39.21
C MET A 21 25.81 13.84 -37.68
N PRO A 22 24.88 14.49 -36.98
CA PRO A 22 24.63 14.20 -35.57
C PRO A 22 23.97 12.82 -35.47
N GLY A 23 24.75 11.83 -35.03
CA GLY A 23 24.22 10.54 -34.64
C GLY A 23 23.28 10.73 -33.45
N VAL A 24 22.02 10.35 -33.64
CA VAL A 24 21.08 10.07 -32.56
C VAL A 24 21.73 8.97 -31.72
N VAL A 25 22.18 9.31 -30.51
CA VAL A 25 22.63 8.32 -29.54
C VAL A 25 21.36 7.69 -28.97
N TRP A 26 20.98 6.55 -29.52
CA TRP A 26 20.06 5.64 -28.86
C TRP A 26 20.84 5.09 -27.67
N SER A 27 20.51 5.55 -26.45
CA SER A 27 20.96 4.89 -25.23
C SER A 27 20.37 3.48 -25.24
N ALA A 28 21.18 2.52 -25.72
CA ALA A 28 20.92 1.12 -25.47
C ALA A 28 20.96 0.91 -23.95
N GLU A 29 19.86 0.39 -23.40
CA GLU A 29 19.83 -0.09 -22.03
C GLU A 29 20.92 -1.13 -21.85
N ASP A 30 21.79 -0.92 -20.87
CA ASP A 30 22.84 -1.87 -20.51
C ASP A 30 22.20 -3.07 -19.78
N PRO A 31 22.17 -4.27 -20.38
CA PRO A 31 21.53 -5.44 -19.80
C PRO A 31 22.26 -5.98 -18.55
N THR A 32 23.35 -5.32 -18.11
CA THR A 32 24.14 -5.71 -16.93
C THR A 32 24.00 -4.76 -15.73
N SER A 33 23.19 -3.70 -15.83
CA SER A 33 22.87 -2.86 -14.67
C SER A 33 21.93 -3.58 -13.71
N THR A 34 22.44 -4.00 -12.54
CA THR A 34 21.61 -4.42 -11.39
C THR A 34 20.92 -3.26 -10.68
N ARG A 35 21.10 -2.02 -11.16
CA ARG A 35 20.33 -0.86 -10.70
C ARG A 35 18.97 -0.86 -11.40
N PRO A 36 17.86 -0.85 -10.64
CA PRO A 36 16.52 -0.85 -11.20
C PRO A 36 16.34 0.43 -12.02
N ASN A 37 15.61 0.34 -13.13
CA ASN A 37 15.19 1.52 -13.86
C ASN A 37 14.17 2.28 -12.98
N PRO A 38 14.51 3.47 -12.46
CA PRO A 38 13.61 4.19 -11.54
C PRO A 38 12.32 4.64 -12.23
N ARG A 39 12.28 4.61 -13.56
CA ARG A 39 11.07 4.87 -14.38
C ARG A 39 10.07 3.71 -14.37
N HIS A 40 10.45 2.57 -13.79
CA HIS A 40 9.54 1.48 -13.42
C HIS A 40 9.43 1.44 -11.90
N PRO A 41 8.55 2.26 -11.30
CA PRO A 41 8.48 2.46 -9.86
C PRO A 41 8.13 1.19 -9.08
N TRP A 42 7.39 0.23 -9.67
CA TRP A 42 7.01 -1.01 -8.99
C TRP A 42 8.20 -1.94 -8.67
N PRO A 43 9.06 -2.33 -9.63
CA PRO A 43 10.31 -3.04 -9.32
C PRO A 43 11.23 -2.28 -8.34
N ALA A 44 11.31 -0.96 -8.46
CA ALA A 44 12.14 -0.14 -7.57
C ALA A 44 11.58 -0.12 -6.13
N LEU A 45 10.26 -0.08 -5.96
CA LEU A 45 9.58 -0.20 -4.67
C LEU A 45 9.90 -1.53 -4.00
N LEU A 46 9.71 -2.64 -4.71
CA LEU A 46 9.97 -4.00 -4.21
C LEU A 46 11.40 -4.18 -3.71
N GLN A 47 12.37 -3.72 -4.50
CA GLN A 47 13.79 -3.84 -4.14
C GLN A 47 14.15 -3.01 -2.90
N GLN A 48 13.65 -1.78 -2.82
CA GLN A 48 13.89 -0.91 -1.66
C GLN A 48 13.22 -1.47 -0.41
N ALA A 49 11.99 -1.96 -0.52
CA ALA A 49 11.26 -2.60 0.57
C ALA A 49 11.98 -3.84 1.09
N ASP A 50 12.44 -4.74 0.20
CA ASP A 50 13.26 -5.90 0.55
C ASP A 50 14.54 -5.50 1.30
N THR A 51 15.21 -4.44 0.82
CA THR A 51 16.46 -3.95 1.45
C THR A 51 16.23 -3.43 2.87
N LEU A 52 15.07 -2.83 3.11
CA LEU A 52 14.68 -2.31 4.43
C LEU A 52 14.11 -3.38 5.35
N GLY A 53 13.86 -4.60 4.86
CA GLY A 53 13.17 -5.66 5.61
C GLY A 53 11.68 -5.38 5.78
N LEU A 54 11.09 -4.57 4.90
CA LEU A 54 9.64 -4.39 4.80
C LEU A 54 9.02 -5.62 4.11
N PRO A 55 7.75 -5.96 4.40
CA PRO A 55 7.12 -7.14 3.84
C PRO A 55 6.89 -6.96 2.34
N THR A 56 7.38 -7.90 1.54
CA THR A 56 7.25 -7.88 0.06
C THR A 56 6.60 -9.13 -0.51
N GLY A 57 6.27 -10.12 0.34
CA GLY A 57 5.74 -11.41 -0.11
C GLY A 57 4.52 -11.25 -1.00
N PHE A 58 3.46 -10.64 -0.47
CA PHE A 58 2.23 -10.39 -1.22
C PHE A 58 2.43 -9.45 -2.42
N LEU A 59 3.35 -8.48 -2.33
CA LEU A 59 3.63 -7.54 -3.42
C LEU A 59 4.31 -8.22 -4.63
N LYS A 60 5.07 -9.30 -4.39
CA LYS A 60 5.72 -10.09 -5.44
C LYS A 60 4.72 -10.92 -6.25
N HIS A 61 3.50 -11.13 -5.74
CA HIS A 61 2.46 -11.89 -6.43
C HIS A 61 1.71 -11.06 -7.47
N ILE A 62 1.68 -9.74 -7.30
CA ILE A 62 1.05 -8.80 -8.23
C ILE A 62 1.89 -8.72 -9.51
N ASP A 63 1.28 -8.98 -10.67
CA ASP A 63 1.95 -8.73 -11.96
C ASP A 63 2.37 -7.25 -12.01
N PRO A 64 3.66 -6.92 -12.25
CA PRO A 64 4.12 -5.53 -12.35
C PRO A 64 3.41 -4.68 -13.41
N LYS A 65 2.64 -5.29 -14.33
CA LYS A 65 1.81 -4.61 -15.32
C LYS A 65 0.37 -4.37 -14.87
N PHE A 66 -0.06 -4.99 -13.77
CA PHE A 66 -1.41 -4.81 -13.21
C PHE A 66 -1.57 -3.38 -12.69
N VAL A 67 -0.59 -2.90 -11.91
CA VAL A 67 -0.63 -1.56 -11.33
C VAL A 67 0.10 -0.55 -12.19
N THR A 68 -0.60 0.49 -12.63
CA THR A 68 0.02 1.67 -13.23
C THR A 68 0.35 2.67 -12.12
N VAL A 69 1.60 3.12 -12.04
CA VAL A 69 2.02 4.06 -10.99
C VAL A 69 2.24 5.46 -11.57
N HIS A 70 1.65 6.46 -10.93
CA HIS A 70 1.80 7.87 -11.27
C HIS A 70 2.23 8.68 -10.04
N PHE A 71 2.72 9.90 -10.28
CA PHE A 71 3.05 10.84 -9.22
C PHE A 71 2.23 12.12 -9.37
N GLU A 72 1.52 12.51 -8.32
CA GLU A 72 0.72 13.73 -8.28
C GLU A 72 0.83 14.45 -6.92
N ASP A 73 0.45 15.73 -6.85
CA ASP A 73 0.38 16.45 -5.57
C ASP A 73 -0.91 16.07 -4.82
N LEU A 74 -0.82 15.00 -4.02
CA LEU A 74 -1.92 14.51 -3.18
C LEU A 74 -2.13 15.35 -1.90
N ARG A 75 -1.44 16.49 -1.74
CA ARG A 75 -1.42 17.35 -0.55
C ARG A 75 -1.13 16.58 0.75
N THR A 76 -2.15 15.99 1.36
CA THR A 76 -2.10 15.33 2.66
C THR A 76 -1.79 13.84 2.58
N TYR A 77 -2.15 13.16 1.49
CA TYR A 77 -1.98 11.72 1.36
C TYR A 77 -0.60 11.36 0.79
N ALA A 78 -0.05 10.24 1.23
CA ALA A 78 1.23 9.73 0.74
C ALA A 78 1.04 8.91 -0.55
N ALA A 79 -0.04 8.15 -0.63
CA ALA A 79 -0.45 7.38 -1.79
C ALA A 79 -1.98 7.29 -1.83
N GLU A 80 -2.53 6.98 -3.00
CA GLU A 80 -3.95 6.64 -3.24
C GLU A 80 -4.01 5.53 -4.30
N TYR A 81 -4.81 4.49 -4.05
CA TYR A 81 -5.09 3.44 -5.03
C TYR A 81 -6.50 3.56 -5.62
N HIS A 82 -6.61 3.41 -6.94
CA HIS A 82 -7.86 3.42 -7.67
C HIS A 82 -8.12 2.05 -8.33
N PRO A 83 -9.05 1.23 -7.79
CA PRO A 83 -9.30 -0.11 -8.32
C PRO A 83 -9.96 -0.11 -9.71
N HIS A 84 -10.70 0.96 -10.08
CA HIS A 84 -11.38 1.04 -11.38
C HIS A 84 -10.42 0.99 -12.58
N ASP A 85 -9.21 1.52 -12.44
CA ASP A 85 -8.21 1.57 -13.50
C ASP A 85 -6.84 1.01 -13.08
N HIS A 86 -6.80 0.34 -11.92
CA HIS A 86 -5.60 -0.23 -11.30
C HIS A 86 -4.45 0.77 -11.17
N THR A 87 -4.78 2.02 -10.82
CA THR A 87 -3.80 3.09 -10.70
C THR A 87 -3.37 3.31 -9.25
N MET A 88 -2.06 3.35 -9.03
CA MET A 88 -1.45 3.82 -7.78
C MET A 88 -0.89 5.23 -8.00
N ILE A 89 -1.47 6.22 -7.33
CA ILE A 89 -0.96 7.58 -7.31
C ILE A 89 -0.09 7.74 -6.07
N LEU A 90 1.19 8.03 -6.26
CA LEU A 90 2.11 8.37 -5.18
C LEU A 90 2.23 9.89 -5.09
N ASN A 91 2.31 10.43 -3.88
CA ASN A 91 2.52 11.86 -3.71
C ASN A 91 3.86 12.28 -4.35
N LEU A 92 3.93 13.43 -5.00
CA LEU A 92 5.16 13.98 -5.58
C LEU A 92 6.32 14.01 -4.58
N ARG A 93 6.07 14.23 -3.29
CA ARG A 93 7.10 14.17 -2.23
C ARG A 93 7.79 12.81 -2.11
N LEU A 94 7.13 11.75 -2.58
CA LEU A 94 7.66 10.39 -2.64
C LEU A 94 8.43 10.11 -3.94
N SER A 95 8.61 11.12 -4.80
CA SER A 95 9.41 11.00 -6.01
C SER A 95 10.80 11.63 -5.85
N PHE A 96 11.78 11.14 -6.61
CA PHE A 96 13.14 11.66 -6.58
C PHE A 96 13.17 13.15 -6.95
N ASN A 97 13.62 13.99 -6.02
CA ASN A 97 13.60 15.45 -6.13
C ASN A 97 12.23 16.05 -6.49
N GLU A 98 11.13 15.40 -6.10
CA GLU A 98 9.76 15.87 -6.37
C GLU A 98 9.44 16.03 -7.87
N ALA A 99 10.18 15.31 -8.73
CA ALA A 99 10.11 15.45 -10.19
C ALA A 99 9.13 14.47 -10.88
N GLY A 100 8.52 13.54 -10.14
CA GLY A 100 7.51 12.61 -10.64
C GLY A 100 8.00 11.54 -11.63
N GLY A 101 9.31 11.42 -11.85
CA GLY A 101 9.89 10.47 -12.82
C GLY A 101 10.46 9.18 -12.22
N ALA A 102 10.56 9.11 -10.89
CA ALA A 102 11.20 8.01 -10.17
C ALA A 102 10.79 8.01 -8.70
N LEU A 103 10.69 6.83 -8.09
CA LEU A 103 10.47 6.69 -6.65
C LEU A 103 11.67 7.26 -5.86
N ALA A 104 11.40 8.03 -4.81
CA ALA A 104 12.40 8.46 -3.84
C ALA A 104 12.89 7.26 -3.01
N ASP A 105 13.96 7.46 -2.24
CA ASP A 105 14.47 6.46 -1.32
C ASP A 105 13.45 6.21 -0.18
N LEU A 106 12.91 5.00 -0.07
CA LEU A 106 12.00 4.60 1.01
C LEU A 106 12.62 4.85 2.39
N ALA A 107 13.95 4.76 2.53
CA ALA A 107 14.65 5.00 3.78
C ALA A 107 14.53 6.47 4.26
N ARG A 108 14.09 7.38 3.40
CA ARG A 108 13.89 8.80 3.71
C ARG A 108 12.42 9.15 4.00
N MET A 109 11.51 8.20 3.80
CA MET A 109 10.08 8.40 4.07
C MET A 109 9.82 8.40 5.57
N THR A 110 8.79 9.14 5.99
CA THR A 110 8.36 9.08 7.40
C THR A 110 7.66 7.74 7.67
N HIS A 111 7.58 7.32 8.94
CA HIS A 111 6.79 6.14 9.32
C HIS A 111 5.35 6.25 8.84
N HIS A 112 4.81 7.47 8.84
CA HIS A 112 3.48 7.77 8.28
C HIS A 112 3.36 7.48 6.81
N ASP A 113 4.31 7.95 6.02
CA ASP A 113 4.30 7.75 4.58
C ASP A 113 4.43 6.26 4.24
N VAL A 114 5.29 5.51 4.95
CA VAL A 114 5.43 4.07 4.74
C VAL A 114 4.17 3.32 5.15
N ALA A 115 3.55 3.68 6.27
CA ALA A 115 2.30 3.09 6.72
C ALA A 115 1.15 3.32 5.73
N LEU A 116 0.99 4.56 5.24
CA LEU A 116 0.00 4.88 4.21
C LEU A 116 0.30 4.19 2.89
N LEU A 117 1.56 4.11 2.47
CA LEU A 117 1.93 3.37 1.27
C LEU A 117 1.53 1.90 1.39
N TYR A 118 1.78 1.24 2.52
CA TYR A 118 1.41 -0.15 2.73
C TYR A 118 -0.10 -0.37 2.87
N HIS A 119 -0.83 0.61 3.38
CA HIS A 119 -2.30 0.64 3.34
C HIS A 119 -2.79 0.56 1.88
N GLU A 120 -2.32 1.45 1.01
CA GLU A 120 -2.72 1.47 -0.41
C GLU A 120 -2.22 0.25 -1.18
N LEU A 121 -1.03 -0.26 -0.87
CA LEU A 121 -0.51 -1.47 -1.51
C LEU A 121 -1.35 -2.70 -1.17
N LEU A 122 -1.97 -2.76 0.02
CA LEU A 122 -2.91 -3.83 0.34
C LEU A 122 -4.17 -3.73 -0.51
N HIS A 123 -4.69 -2.53 -0.74
CA HIS A 123 -5.82 -2.33 -1.66
C HIS A 123 -5.49 -2.85 -3.06
N ALA A 124 -4.30 -2.53 -3.58
CA ALA A 124 -3.85 -3.03 -4.87
C ALA A 124 -3.71 -4.55 -4.93
N TYR A 125 -3.25 -5.17 -3.84
CA TYR A 125 -3.17 -6.62 -3.73
C TYR A 125 -4.54 -7.27 -3.72
N LEU A 126 -5.47 -6.78 -2.90
CA LEU A 126 -6.81 -7.34 -2.84
C LEU A 126 -7.55 -7.16 -4.17
N ASP A 127 -7.43 -6.01 -4.82
CA ASP A 127 -7.97 -5.82 -6.18
C ASP A 127 -7.34 -6.80 -7.18
N TYR A 128 -6.03 -7.00 -7.14
CA TYR A 128 -5.35 -7.99 -7.96
C TYR A 128 -5.89 -9.41 -7.73
N LEU A 129 -6.21 -9.80 -6.49
CA LEU A 129 -6.79 -11.11 -6.21
C LEU A 129 -8.20 -11.29 -6.77
N TYR A 130 -9.00 -10.22 -6.83
CA TYR A 130 -10.36 -10.24 -7.39
C TYR A 130 -10.43 -9.98 -8.90
N ALA A 131 -9.32 -9.59 -9.53
CA ALA A 131 -9.23 -9.39 -10.97
C ALA A 131 -9.58 -10.68 -11.74
N THR A 132 -10.05 -10.52 -12.98
CA THR A 132 -10.39 -11.67 -13.83
C THR A 132 -9.23 -12.15 -14.70
N ASP A 133 -8.20 -11.32 -14.86
CA ASP A 133 -6.98 -11.60 -15.61
C ASP A 133 -5.76 -11.24 -14.77
N HIS A 134 -5.04 -12.27 -14.32
CA HIS A 134 -3.86 -12.13 -13.48
C HIS A 134 -2.56 -12.34 -14.27
N GLY A 135 -2.61 -12.69 -15.56
CA GLY A 135 -1.45 -13.11 -16.35
C GLY A 135 -0.78 -14.43 -15.91
N GLN A 136 -0.92 -14.82 -14.64
CA GLN A 136 -0.45 -16.06 -14.02
C GLN A 136 -1.52 -16.64 -13.08
N ALA A 137 -1.46 -17.94 -12.77
CA ALA A 137 -2.38 -18.53 -11.79
C ALA A 137 -2.05 -18.02 -10.37
N LEU A 138 -3.07 -17.71 -9.59
CA LEU A 138 -2.94 -17.38 -8.17
C LEU A 138 -2.26 -18.50 -7.40
N THR A 139 -1.37 -18.14 -6.48
CA THR A 139 -0.68 -19.07 -5.58
C THR A 139 -1.64 -19.70 -4.58
N THR A 140 -1.16 -20.70 -3.82
CA THR A 140 -1.96 -21.31 -2.74
C THR A 140 -2.26 -20.27 -1.65
N GLU A 141 -1.28 -19.43 -1.34
CA GLU A 141 -1.38 -18.34 -0.38
C GLU A 141 -2.43 -17.31 -0.82
N ASP A 142 -2.42 -16.93 -2.11
CA ASP A 142 -3.42 -16.02 -2.69
C ASP A 142 -4.85 -16.60 -2.59
N GLN A 143 -4.99 -17.90 -2.89
CA GLN A 143 -6.28 -18.60 -2.80
C GLN A 143 -6.78 -18.66 -1.35
N GLN A 144 -5.88 -18.87 -0.37
CA GLN A 144 -6.22 -18.84 1.04
C GLN A 144 -6.73 -17.46 1.47
N VAL A 145 -6.07 -16.39 1.02
CA VAL A 145 -6.51 -15.01 1.31
C VAL A 145 -7.89 -14.77 0.71
N LEU A 146 -8.12 -15.16 -0.54
CA LEU A 146 -9.43 -15.05 -1.20
C LEU A 146 -10.53 -15.84 -0.51
N GLU A 147 -10.26 -17.06 -0.07
CA GLU A 147 -11.25 -17.90 0.60
C GLU A 147 -11.71 -17.27 1.91
N VAL A 148 -10.76 -16.78 2.72
CA VAL A 148 -11.09 -16.10 3.97
C VAL A 148 -11.82 -14.78 3.69
N ALA A 149 -11.33 -13.97 2.76
CA ALA A 149 -11.97 -12.72 2.36
C ALA A 149 -13.43 -12.95 1.94
N ASN A 150 -13.68 -13.91 1.05
CA ASN A 150 -15.03 -14.27 0.60
C ASN A 150 -15.92 -14.74 1.75
N SER A 151 -15.39 -15.55 2.68
CA SER A 151 -16.12 -16.00 3.86
C SER A 151 -16.50 -14.83 4.78
N LYS A 152 -15.58 -13.89 5.00
CA LYS A 152 -15.83 -12.69 5.81
C LYS A 152 -16.83 -11.74 5.16
N MET A 153 -16.70 -11.52 3.85
CA MET A 153 -17.65 -10.72 3.08
C MET A 153 -19.03 -11.36 3.02
N ALA A 154 -19.15 -12.68 2.98
CA ALA A 154 -20.46 -13.35 3.00
C ALA A 154 -21.20 -13.18 4.34
N CYS A 155 -20.51 -12.77 5.41
CA CYS A 155 -21.03 -12.81 6.77
C CYS A 155 -20.63 -11.60 7.61
N HIS A 156 -19.44 -11.61 8.20
CA HIS A 156 -18.96 -10.63 9.19
C HIS A 156 -19.01 -9.17 8.68
N TYR A 157 -18.61 -8.94 7.43
CA TYR A 157 -18.63 -7.62 6.79
C TYR A 157 -19.91 -7.35 5.98
N ARG A 158 -20.83 -8.32 5.89
CA ARG A 158 -22.14 -8.15 5.24
C ARG A 158 -23.16 -7.48 6.15
N PHE A 159 -23.16 -7.91 7.41
CA PHE A 159 -24.11 -7.47 8.44
C PHE A 159 -23.35 -6.63 9.47
N VAL A 160 -23.28 -5.33 9.22
CA VAL A 160 -22.48 -4.44 10.07
C VAL A 160 -23.35 -3.56 10.94
N ARG A 161 -22.87 -3.31 12.15
CA ARG A 161 -23.31 -2.18 12.94
C ARG A 161 -22.53 -0.94 12.50
N ILE A 162 -23.20 0.18 12.26
CA ILE A 162 -22.57 1.47 11.96
C ILE A 162 -22.95 2.51 13.01
N ASN A 163 -22.11 3.54 13.15
CA ASN A 163 -22.48 4.72 13.94
C ASN A 163 -23.58 5.51 13.20
N PRO A 164 -24.72 5.84 13.85
CA PRO A 164 -25.82 6.54 13.23
C PRO A 164 -25.45 8.01 12.96
N ILE A 165 -26.02 8.57 11.89
CA ILE A 165 -25.79 9.96 11.44
C ILE A 165 -26.22 10.97 12.53
N ARG A 166 -27.30 10.64 13.26
CA ARG A 166 -27.83 11.49 14.34
C ARG A 166 -27.35 10.98 15.70
N GLN A 167 -26.58 11.84 16.37
CA GLN A 167 -25.77 11.60 17.56
C GLN A 167 -26.58 11.17 18.80
N LEU A 168 -26.89 9.89 18.91
CA LEU A 168 -27.05 9.25 20.22
C LEU A 168 -25.74 8.52 20.54
N LYS A 169 -25.03 8.99 21.58
CA LYS A 169 -23.76 8.42 22.00
C LYS A 169 -23.97 6.94 22.37
N GLY A 170 -23.30 6.04 21.66
CA GLY A 170 -23.40 4.58 21.85
C GLY A 170 -24.56 3.90 21.12
N ALA A 171 -25.36 4.63 20.34
CA ALA A 171 -26.31 3.98 19.42
C ALA A 171 -25.54 3.42 18.23
N THR A 172 -25.90 2.21 17.79
CA THR A 172 -25.46 1.63 16.52
C THR A 172 -26.69 1.26 15.68
N GLU A 173 -26.56 1.34 14.36
CA GLU A 173 -27.59 0.94 13.41
C GLU A 173 -27.13 -0.32 12.69
N LEU A 174 -27.98 -1.35 12.64
CA LEU A 174 -27.69 -2.56 11.88
C LEU A 174 -27.94 -2.31 10.40
N ARG A 175 -26.98 -2.68 9.54
CA ARG A 175 -27.06 -2.55 8.09
C ARG A 175 -26.71 -3.86 7.42
N PHE A 176 -27.43 -4.14 6.34
CA PHE A 176 -27.07 -5.13 5.34
C PHE A 176 -26.46 -4.36 4.17
N LEU A 177 -25.18 -4.58 3.92
CA LEU A 177 -24.43 -3.86 2.89
C LEU A 177 -24.65 -4.47 1.50
N SER A 178 -24.38 -3.70 0.46
CA SER A 178 -24.25 -4.23 -0.90
C SER A 178 -22.94 -4.99 -1.06
N ASP A 179 -22.75 -5.71 -2.17
CA ASP A 179 -21.50 -6.46 -2.41
C ASP A 179 -20.30 -5.50 -2.49
N GLN A 180 -20.51 -4.32 -3.09
CA GLN A 180 -19.50 -3.25 -3.17
C GLN A 180 -19.17 -2.70 -1.78
N ASP A 181 -20.18 -2.26 -1.02
CA ASP A 181 -19.96 -1.71 0.33
C ASP A 181 -19.32 -2.75 1.26
N THR A 182 -19.70 -4.03 1.14
CA THR A 182 -19.09 -5.14 1.88
C THR A 182 -17.60 -5.30 1.54
N TRP A 183 -17.25 -5.25 0.25
CA TRP A 183 -15.86 -5.31 -0.17
C TRP A 183 -15.06 -4.13 0.35
N GLU A 184 -15.60 -2.92 0.28
CA GLU A 184 -14.96 -1.72 0.81
C GLU A 184 -14.71 -1.80 2.32
N VAL A 185 -15.71 -2.22 3.10
CA VAL A 185 -15.53 -2.41 4.56
C VAL A 185 -14.37 -3.35 4.85
N MET A 186 -14.35 -4.53 4.22
CA MET A 186 -13.29 -5.51 4.45
C MET A 186 -11.94 -4.93 4.03
N ASN A 187 -11.87 -4.38 2.82
CA ASN A 187 -10.65 -3.86 2.21
C ASN A 187 -10.04 -2.72 3.06
N GLU A 188 -10.83 -1.74 3.47
CA GLU A 188 -10.41 -0.66 4.37
C GLU A 188 -10.01 -1.17 5.76
N THR A 189 -10.81 -2.08 6.35
CA THR A 189 -10.50 -2.62 7.69
C THR A 189 -9.15 -3.35 7.70
N TRP A 190 -8.86 -4.14 6.66
CA TRP A 190 -7.59 -4.85 6.53
C TRP A 190 -6.43 -3.90 6.21
N ALA A 191 -6.65 -2.90 5.35
CA ALA A 191 -5.62 -1.94 4.96
C ALA A 191 -5.18 -1.05 6.13
N VAL A 192 -6.14 -0.57 6.94
CA VAL A 192 -5.86 0.17 8.17
C VAL A 192 -4.97 -0.65 9.11
N PHE A 193 -5.26 -1.94 9.27
CA PHE A 193 -4.45 -2.83 10.09
C PHE A 193 -3.03 -2.98 9.56
N VAL A 194 -2.87 -3.24 8.26
CA VAL A 194 -1.56 -3.38 7.62
C VAL A 194 -0.73 -2.11 7.78
N GLY A 195 -1.31 -0.94 7.52
CA GLY A 195 -0.65 0.34 7.75
C GLY A 195 -0.21 0.51 9.21
N TRP A 196 -1.08 0.18 10.17
CA TRP A 196 -0.79 0.26 11.60
C TRP A 196 0.34 -0.70 12.04
N VAL A 197 0.35 -1.93 11.51
CA VAL A 197 1.41 -2.92 11.78
C VAL A 197 2.76 -2.36 11.35
N LEU A 198 2.83 -1.80 10.14
CA LEU A 198 4.06 -1.24 9.60
C LEU A 198 4.54 -0.04 10.40
N TRP A 199 3.64 0.91 10.71
CA TRP A 199 3.97 2.05 11.57
C TRP A 199 4.57 1.58 12.89
N THR A 200 3.87 0.68 13.58
CA THR A 200 4.24 0.24 14.93
C THR A 200 5.57 -0.50 14.92
N LYS A 201 5.82 -1.35 13.92
CA LYS A 201 7.10 -2.04 13.75
C LYS A 201 8.23 -1.04 13.52
N LEU A 202 8.06 -0.06 12.66
CA LEU A 202 9.09 0.95 12.37
C LEU A 202 9.49 1.72 13.65
N GLU A 203 8.52 2.08 14.49
CA GLU A 203 8.81 2.72 15.78
C GLU A 203 9.53 1.79 16.77
N LEU A 204 9.02 0.56 16.94
CA LEU A 204 9.58 -0.40 17.90
C LEU A 204 11.00 -0.83 17.53
N PHE A 205 11.25 -1.00 16.23
CA PHE A 205 12.55 -1.42 15.72
C PHE A 205 13.46 -0.25 15.33
N GLN A 206 13.02 1.00 15.47
CA GLN A 206 13.81 2.20 15.14
C GLN A 206 14.42 2.10 13.72
N ASP A 207 13.58 1.86 12.71
CA ASP A 207 13.96 1.76 11.29
C ASP A 207 14.88 0.58 10.91
N HIS A 208 15.11 -0.36 11.82
CA HIS A 208 16.02 -1.51 11.60
C HIS A 208 15.27 -2.85 11.57
N LEU A 209 14.34 -3.01 10.62
CA LEU A 209 13.52 -4.23 10.52
C LEU A 209 14.32 -5.45 10.05
N ALA A 210 15.25 -5.28 9.11
CA ALA A 210 15.96 -6.39 8.48
C ALA A 210 16.84 -7.25 9.41
N THR A 211 17.22 -6.74 10.60
CA THR A 211 18.23 -7.38 11.46
C THR A 211 17.77 -7.62 12.89
N LYS A 212 16.54 -7.22 13.24
CA LYS A 212 16.02 -7.33 14.60
C LYS A 212 14.98 -8.43 14.72
N SER A 213 15.09 -9.22 15.79
CA SER A 213 14.12 -10.23 16.17
C SER A 213 13.21 -9.73 17.29
N TRP A 214 12.03 -10.32 17.41
CA TRP A 214 11.14 -10.05 18.53
C TRP A 214 11.80 -10.50 19.85
N THR A 215 11.76 -9.61 20.84
CA THR A 215 12.14 -9.93 22.22
C THR A 215 10.90 -9.88 23.08
N PRO A 216 10.87 -10.52 24.27
CA PRO A 216 9.72 -10.44 25.16
C PRO A 216 9.29 -8.99 25.46
N ALA A 217 10.24 -8.09 25.69
CA ALA A 217 9.94 -6.67 25.96
C ALA A 217 9.37 -5.92 24.74
N LEU A 218 9.72 -6.33 23.51
CA LEU A 218 9.11 -5.76 22.29
C LEU A 218 7.72 -6.32 22.07
N LEU A 219 7.50 -7.61 22.32
CA LEU A 219 6.17 -8.24 22.26
C LEU A 219 5.22 -7.63 23.29
N ASP A 220 5.69 -7.34 24.51
CA ASP A 220 4.89 -6.67 25.53
C ASP A 220 4.47 -5.25 25.07
N GLN A 221 5.41 -4.48 24.51
CA GLN A 221 5.12 -3.15 23.98
C GLN A 221 4.17 -3.19 22.77
N TRP A 222 4.37 -4.15 21.87
CA TRP A 222 3.46 -4.41 20.75
C TRP A 222 2.05 -4.70 21.25
N THR A 223 1.91 -5.67 22.15
CA THR A 223 0.63 -6.13 22.69
C THR A 223 -0.12 -4.99 23.38
N GLN A 224 0.60 -4.16 24.16
CA GLN A 224 0.02 -2.98 24.79
C GLN A 224 -0.50 -1.96 23.75
N ARG A 225 0.32 -1.63 22.76
CA ARG A 225 -0.07 -0.68 21.69
C ARG A 225 -1.25 -1.21 20.88
N LEU A 226 -1.25 -2.50 20.53
CA LEU A 226 -2.35 -3.13 19.81
C LEU A 226 -3.64 -3.09 20.65
N THR A 227 -3.55 -3.40 21.94
CA THR A 227 -4.69 -3.31 22.86
C THR A 227 -5.27 -1.90 22.90
N ASP A 228 -4.41 -0.88 22.96
CA ASP A 228 -4.85 0.52 22.99
C ASP A 228 -5.49 0.94 21.66
N ALA A 229 -4.92 0.55 20.52
CA ALA A 229 -5.44 0.84 19.18
C ALA A 229 -6.80 0.17 18.92
N VAL A 230 -6.97 -1.07 19.35
CA VAL A 230 -8.25 -1.79 19.26
C VAL A 230 -9.31 -1.10 20.15
N LYS A 231 -8.96 -0.73 21.38
CA LYS A 231 -9.90 -0.08 22.32
C LYS A 231 -10.26 1.35 21.91
N SER A 232 -9.36 2.07 21.27
CA SER A 232 -9.60 3.44 20.81
C SER A 232 -10.46 3.50 19.54
N GLY A 233 -10.57 2.38 18.82
CA GLY A 233 -11.23 2.30 17.52
C GLY A 233 -10.37 2.80 16.35
N GLU A 234 -9.05 2.90 16.55
CA GLU A 234 -8.09 3.30 15.51
C GLU A 234 -8.04 2.30 14.35
N LEU A 235 -8.33 1.02 14.63
CA LEU A 235 -8.31 -0.07 13.66
C LEU A 235 -9.66 -0.35 12.99
N LEU A 236 -10.61 0.60 13.07
CA LEU A 236 -11.92 0.45 12.46
C LEU A 236 -11.90 0.90 11.00
N GLY A 237 -12.39 0.03 10.12
CA GLY A 237 -12.64 0.40 8.73
C GLY A 237 -13.89 1.26 8.57
N TYR A 238 -14.17 1.57 7.31
CA TYR A 238 -15.35 2.27 6.87
C TYR A 238 -15.66 1.85 5.43
N TYR A 239 -16.80 2.32 4.91
CA TYR A 239 -17.11 2.28 3.49
C TYR A 239 -17.64 3.63 3.03
N GLU A 240 -17.59 3.89 1.72
CA GLU A 240 -18.24 5.03 1.09
C GLU A 240 -19.55 4.53 0.46
N PRO A 241 -20.73 4.88 1.01
CA PRO A 241 -21.99 4.29 0.58
C PRO A 241 -22.17 4.33 -0.93
N ASP A 242 -22.49 3.18 -1.55
CA ASP A 242 -22.81 3.09 -2.98
C ASP A 242 -24.04 3.94 -3.37
N ASP A 243 -25.01 4.05 -2.45
CA ASP A 243 -26.23 4.85 -2.57
C ASP A 243 -25.91 6.36 -2.61
N PRO A 244 -26.17 7.04 -3.74
CA PRO A 244 -25.95 8.48 -3.88
C PRO A 244 -26.76 9.33 -2.90
N GLU A 245 -27.94 8.88 -2.45
CA GLU A 245 -28.74 9.61 -1.46
C GLU A 245 -28.09 9.56 -0.09
N GLU A 246 -27.57 8.40 0.31
CA GLU A 246 -26.83 8.26 1.56
C GLU A 246 -25.52 9.06 1.55
N ARG A 247 -24.81 9.04 0.41
CA ARG A 247 -23.54 9.77 0.24
C ARG A 247 -23.69 11.29 0.36
N GLN A 248 -24.88 11.84 0.09
CA GLN A 248 -25.18 13.25 0.33
C GLN A 248 -25.21 13.60 1.82
N ILE A 249 -25.49 12.62 2.68
CA ILE A 249 -25.64 12.80 4.13
C ILE A 249 -24.34 12.45 4.86
N ALA A 250 -23.69 11.35 4.47
CA ALA A 250 -22.44 10.89 5.05
C ALA A 250 -21.52 10.34 3.96
N ARG A 251 -20.35 10.97 3.78
CA ARG A 251 -19.35 10.51 2.80
C ARG A 251 -18.72 9.17 3.17
N LYS A 252 -18.56 8.91 4.47
CA LYS A 252 -17.97 7.69 5.02
C LYS A 252 -18.83 7.15 6.15
N ARG A 253 -18.95 5.82 6.23
CA ARG A 253 -19.65 5.09 7.28
C ARG A 253 -18.69 4.19 8.03
N PHE A 254 -18.33 4.60 9.24
CA PHE A 254 -17.49 3.80 10.12
C PHE A 254 -18.31 2.65 10.71
N ILE A 255 -17.73 1.45 10.65
CA ILE A 255 -18.27 0.27 11.32
C ILE A 255 -18.08 0.40 12.83
N ALA A 256 -18.98 -0.21 13.59
CA ALA A 256 -18.88 -0.29 15.02
C ALA A 256 -17.78 -1.29 15.43
N PRO A 257 -17.23 -1.18 16.65
CA PRO A 257 -16.18 -2.08 17.09
C PRO A 257 -16.53 -3.57 17.08
N SER A 258 -17.81 -3.92 17.23
CA SER A 258 -18.32 -5.30 17.09
C SER A 258 -18.03 -5.93 15.73
N ASN A 259 -17.84 -5.11 14.69
CA ASN A 259 -17.61 -5.55 13.31
C ASN A 259 -16.19 -5.29 12.83
N GLY A 260 -15.27 -4.88 13.72
CA GLY A 260 -13.85 -4.72 13.39
C GLY A 260 -13.16 -6.05 13.08
N LEU A 261 -11.83 -6.04 12.99
CA LEU A 261 -11.04 -7.24 12.72
C LEU A 261 -11.35 -8.38 13.69
N THR A 262 -11.35 -9.60 13.15
CA THR A 262 -11.46 -10.83 13.92
C THR A 262 -10.08 -11.47 14.14
N PRO A 263 -9.90 -12.38 15.13
CA PRO A 263 -8.65 -13.11 15.32
C PRO A 263 -8.18 -13.82 14.05
N GLN A 264 -9.11 -14.36 13.26
CA GLN A 264 -8.81 -15.00 11.98
C GLN A 264 -8.29 -14.00 10.92
N ASP A 265 -8.81 -12.77 10.89
CA ASP A 265 -8.30 -11.73 9.98
C ASP A 265 -6.85 -11.38 10.35
N VAL A 266 -6.60 -11.21 11.65
CA VAL A 266 -5.28 -10.86 12.19
C VAL A 266 -4.27 -11.97 11.93
N GLU A 267 -4.65 -13.22 12.15
CA GLU A 267 -3.80 -14.38 11.86
C GLU A 267 -3.42 -14.44 10.38
N LEU A 268 -4.41 -14.30 9.48
CA LEU A 268 -4.20 -14.31 8.04
C LEU A 268 -3.29 -13.16 7.57
N LEU A 269 -3.59 -11.93 8.00
CA LEU A 269 -2.84 -10.75 7.59
C LEU A 269 -1.39 -10.81 8.09
N LEU A 270 -1.16 -11.18 9.35
CA LEU A 270 0.19 -11.27 9.89
C LEU A 270 0.97 -12.43 9.27
N THR A 271 0.35 -13.61 9.11
CA THR A 271 1.06 -14.81 8.64
C THR A 271 1.25 -14.80 7.13
N THR A 272 0.16 -14.65 6.37
CA THR A 272 0.15 -14.89 4.92
C THR A 272 0.51 -13.62 4.15
N VAL A 273 0.01 -12.45 4.58
CA VAL A 273 0.28 -11.19 3.87
C VAL A 273 1.61 -10.59 4.30
N LEU A 274 1.86 -10.47 5.60
CA LEU A 274 3.05 -9.78 6.13
C LEU A 274 4.22 -10.71 6.47
N GLY A 275 4.02 -12.03 6.52
CA GLY A 275 5.09 -12.99 6.78
C GLY A 275 5.70 -12.87 8.17
N GLU A 276 4.90 -12.48 9.16
CA GLU A 276 5.34 -12.27 10.54
C GLU A 276 5.56 -13.60 11.28
N PRO A 277 6.44 -13.61 12.29
CA PRO A 277 6.78 -14.83 13.00
C PRO A 277 5.67 -15.26 13.98
N PRO A 278 5.56 -16.57 14.29
CA PRO A 278 4.44 -17.14 15.05
C PRO A 278 4.22 -16.50 16.42
N GLU A 279 5.27 -16.06 17.11
CA GLU A 279 5.16 -15.39 18.41
C GLU A 279 4.41 -14.05 18.33
N LEU A 280 4.59 -13.28 17.25
CA LEU A 280 3.87 -12.04 17.02
C LEU A 280 2.41 -12.32 16.65
N VAL A 281 2.20 -13.33 15.80
CA VAL A 281 0.87 -13.76 15.37
C VAL A 281 0.05 -14.17 16.59
N GLN A 282 0.57 -15.07 17.43
CA GLN A 282 -0.11 -15.53 18.65
C GLN A 282 -0.39 -14.40 19.64
N ALA A 283 0.57 -13.49 19.86
CA ALA A 283 0.35 -12.35 20.74
C ALA A 283 -0.76 -11.43 20.21
N SER A 284 -0.81 -11.22 18.89
CA SER A 284 -1.79 -10.34 18.26
C SER A 284 -3.18 -10.95 18.24
N THR A 285 -3.31 -12.24 17.90
CA THR A 285 -4.61 -12.93 17.91
C THR A 285 -5.22 -12.96 19.30
N ALA A 286 -4.41 -13.19 20.35
CA ALA A 286 -4.86 -13.18 21.73
C ALA A 286 -5.46 -11.83 22.17
N VAL A 287 -4.94 -10.69 21.67
CA VAL A 287 -5.53 -9.37 21.94
C VAL A 287 -6.94 -9.27 21.38
N PHE A 288 -7.16 -9.75 20.14
CA PHE A 288 -8.48 -9.71 19.50
C PHE A 288 -9.45 -10.73 20.09
N GLU A 289 -8.98 -11.91 20.48
CA GLU A 289 -9.80 -12.89 21.21
C GLU A 289 -10.32 -12.30 22.53
N GLN A 290 -9.44 -11.67 23.30
CA GLN A 290 -9.82 -10.99 24.53
C GLN A 290 -10.78 -9.82 24.25
N TYR A 291 -10.48 -8.97 23.27
CA TYR A 291 -11.32 -7.83 22.95
C TYR A 291 -12.73 -8.24 22.52
N GLN A 292 -12.87 -9.31 21.73
CA GLN A 292 -14.17 -9.82 21.31
C GLN A 292 -15.03 -10.31 22.47
N THR A 293 -14.43 -10.78 23.57
CA THR A 293 -15.19 -11.13 24.78
C THR A 293 -15.71 -9.92 25.56
N ASP A 294 -15.10 -8.75 25.37
CA ASP A 294 -15.41 -7.51 26.11
C ASP A 294 -16.46 -6.64 25.41
N ILE A 295 -16.88 -6.97 24.18
CA ILE A 295 -17.79 -6.15 23.35
C ILE A 295 -19.08 -6.89 22.97
N GLU A 296 -20.08 -6.14 22.48
CA GLU A 296 -21.28 -6.74 21.88
C GLU A 296 -20.87 -7.60 20.67
N PRO A 297 -21.36 -8.84 20.57
CA PRO A 297 -20.99 -9.71 19.45
C PRO A 297 -21.49 -9.13 18.12
N ALA A 298 -20.73 -9.41 17.05
CA ALA A 298 -21.17 -9.14 15.69
C ALA A 298 -22.51 -9.82 15.41
N PRO A 299 -23.34 -9.27 14.50
CA PRO A 299 -24.54 -9.94 14.01
C PRO A 299 -24.22 -11.36 13.50
N SER A 300 -25.06 -12.33 13.88
CA SER A 300 -24.99 -13.69 13.34
C SER A 300 -25.46 -13.71 11.88
N CYS A 301 -24.95 -14.68 11.13
CA CYS A 301 -25.33 -14.95 9.74
C CYS A 301 -26.43 -16.02 9.63
N GLU A 302 -27.00 -16.42 10.78
CA GLU A 302 -28.17 -17.30 10.93
C GLU A 302 -29.48 -16.52 11.09
#